data_AF-A0A1F5P292-F1
#
_entry.id   AF-A0A1F5P292-F1
#
_cell.length_a   1.000
_cell.length_b   1.000
_cell.length_c   1.000
_cell.angle_alpha   90.00
_cell.angle_beta   90.00
_cell.angle_gamma   90.00
#
_symmetry.space_group_name_H-M   'P 1'
#
loop_
_entity.id
_entity.type
_entity.pdbx_description
1 polymer ?
#
loop_
_entity_poly.entity_id
_entity_poly.type
_entity_poly.pdbx_seq_one_letter_code
_entity_poly.pdbx_strand_id
1 'polypeptide(L)'
;MTIGVFFGSRSPEHDISIVTGQLIISGLKGLGYPVMPIYISKKGEWLIGDNLGTIKKFTAGDFDTEKFKKYYLDLEKSQGKLVFRKKGLTGKEIVIDLAFPAFHGANGEDGTFQGLLEMFNVPYVGCDVTSSAITMDKILTKQICEQQNIPTAKFVYFAIKEWNKSRIQLLENIREQLGYPVFVKPARLGSSIGIIKAKIDRELEEAIEVALHYGERVLIEAAVENLMDLTVSVIGQDEPIPSLIQESVFGDELFSY
;
A
#
# COMPACT_ATOMS: atom_id res chain seq x y z
N MET A 1 12.55 9.54 22.71
CA MET A 1 11.63 9.24 21.60
C MET A 1 12.44 8.84 20.38
N THR A 2 12.57 7.54 20.16
CA THR A 2 13.17 6.96 18.95
C THR A 2 12.05 6.67 17.95
N ILE A 3 12.17 7.22 16.75
CA ILE A 3 11.25 6.99 15.64
C ILE A 3 11.73 5.77 14.86
N GLY A 4 10.91 4.74 14.78
CA GLY A 4 11.17 3.57 13.94
C GLY A 4 10.58 3.79 12.56
N VAL A 5 11.41 3.85 11.51
CA VAL A 5 10.91 3.92 10.12
C VAL A 5 10.86 2.51 9.56
N PHE A 6 9.65 2.05 9.22
CA PHE A 6 9.39 0.68 8.78
C PHE A 6 9.18 0.63 7.26
N PHE A 7 9.99 -0.11 6.53
CA PHE A 7 9.96 -0.14 5.06
C PHE A 7 10.33 -1.53 4.49
N GLY A 8 10.18 -1.70 3.18
CA GLY A 8 10.20 -2.99 2.49
C GLY A 8 8.81 -3.65 2.49
N SER A 9 8.71 -4.85 3.08
CA SER A 9 7.53 -5.74 3.19
C SER A 9 7.43 -6.84 2.13
N ARG A 10 6.47 -7.76 2.31
CA ARG A 10 6.16 -8.85 1.37
C ARG A 10 5.15 -8.37 0.32
N SER A 11 5.54 -7.36 -0.45
CA SER A 11 4.70 -6.69 -1.43
C SER A 11 5.38 -6.64 -2.81
N PRO A 12 4.62 -6.67 -3.91
CA PRO A 12 5.15 -6.32 -5.24
C PRO A 12 5.79 -4.92 -5.27
N GLU A 13 5.38 -4.03 -4.38
CA GLU A 13 5.81 -2.63 -4.28
C GLU A 13 7.01 -2.45 -3.30
N HIS A 14 7.68 -3.55 -2.95
CA HIS A 14 8.80 -3.60 -2.00
C HIS A 14 9.92 -2.59 -2.31
N ASP A 15 10.28 -2.45 -3.59
CA ASP A 15 11.40 -1.59 -3.99
C ASP A 15 11.04 -0.10 -3.90
N ILE A 16 9.76 0.25 -4.14
CA ILE A 16 9.21 1.61 -3.95
C ILE A 16 9.18 1.97 -2.46
N SER A 17 8.78 1.01 -1.63
CA SER A 17 8.79 1.12 -0.17
C SER A 17 10.19 1.38 0.39
N ILE A 18 11.23 0.76 -0.16
CA ILE A 18 12.62 1.08 0.21
C ILE A 18 12.94 2.55 -0.07
N VAL A 19 12.67 3.04 -1.28
CA VAL A 19 12.95 4.44 -1.65
C VAL A 19 12.23 5.41 -0.72
N THR A 20 10.94 5.16 -0.47
CA THR A 20 10.11 5.96 0.44
C THR A 20 10.69 5.99 1.85
N GLY A 21 11.05 4.82 2.40
CA GLY A 21 11.68 4.70 3.70
C GLY A 21 12.98 5.50 3.81
N GLN A 22 13.82 5.49 2.77
CA GLN A 22 15.06 6.28 2.76
C GLN A 22 14.81 7.78 2.79
N LEU A 23 13.83 8.29 2.02
CA LEU A 23 13.46 9.69 2.01
C LEU A 23 12.97 10.15 3.39
N ILE A 24 12.11 9.35 4.04
CA ILE A 24 11.60 9.63 5.39
C ILE A 24 12.74 9.59 6.41
N ILE A 25 13.61 8.56 6.38
CA ILE A 25 14.76 8.47 7.28
C ILE A 25 15.67 9.69 7.14
N SER A 26 15.97 10.10 5.90
CA SER A 26 16.81 11.27 5.62
C SER A 26 16.18 12.55 6.15
N GLY A 27 14.90 12.78 5.85
CA GLY A 27 14.15 13.96 6.33
C GLY A 27 14.11 14.05 7.85
N LEU A 28 13.74 12.96 8.53
CA LEU A 28 13.68 12.92 9.99
C LEU A 28 15.05 13.14 10.64
N LYS A 29 16.11 12.53 10.09
CA LYS A 29 17.49 12.76 10.59
C LYS A 29 17.94 14.19 10.35
N GLY A 30 17.61 14.78 9.20
CA GLY A 30 17.90 16.18 8.89
C GLY A 30 17.22 17.16 9.85
N LEU A 31 16.06 16.79 10.40
CA LEU A 31 15.35 17.52 11.44
C LEU A 31 15.87 17.24 12.87
N GLY A 32 16.90 16.39 13.02
CA GLY A 32 17.53 16.09 14.31
C GLY A 32 16.84 15.01 15.15
N TYR A 33 15.87 14.26 14.58
CA TYR A 33 15.20 13.18 15.32
C TYR A 33 16.08 11.92 15.43
N PRO A 34 16.04 11.19 16.57
CA PRO A 34 16.61 9.86 16.67
C PRO A 34 15.79 8.87 15.83
N VAL A 35 16.37 8.39 14.73
CA VAL A 35 15.71 7.48 13.78
C VAL A 35 16.38 6.12 13.76
N MET A 36 15.57 5.08 13.94
CA MET A 36 15.97 3.69 13.76
C MET A 36 15.34 3.13 12.48
N PRO A 37 16.13 2.75 11.46
CA PRO A 37 15.62 2.05 10.28
C PRO A 37 15.23 0.60 10.61
N ILE A 38 14.03 0.19 10.22
CA ILE A 38 13.52 -1.19 10.29
C ILE A 38 13.09 -1.64 8.90
N TYR A 39 13.84 -2.58 8.34
CA TYR A 39 13.55 -3.15 7.03
C TYR A 39 12.91 -4.52 7.17
N ILE A 40 11.85 -4.77 6.40
CA ILE A 40 11.20 -6.08 6.28
C ILE A 40 11.50 -6.64 4.90
N SER A 41 12.17 -7.81 4.83
CA SER A 41 12.54 -8.43 3.55
C SER A 41 11.35 -8.99 2.78
N LYS A 42 11.54 -9.32 1.48
CA LYS A 42 10.54 -10.06 0.67
C LYS A 42 10.17 -11.44 1.26
N LYS A 43 10.98 -11.97 2.19
CA LYS A 43 10.70 -13.20 2.96
C LYS A 43 9.98 -12.92 4.30
N GLY A 44 9.78 -11.65 4.66
CA GLY A 44 9.17 -11.23 5.93
C GLY A 44 10.15 -11.14 7.11
N GLU A 45 11.45 -11.13 6.86
CA GLU A 45 12.45 -11.05 7.93
C GLU A 45 12.68 -9.59 8.35
N TRP A 46 12.72 -9.34 9.66
CA TRP A 46 12.89 -8.00 10.23
C TRP A 46 14.37 -7.73 10.54
N LEU A 47 14.94 -6.76 9.84
CA LEU A 47 16.33 -6.33 9.97
C LEU A 47 16.35 -4.92 10.54
N ILE A 48 17.17 -4.71 11.57
CA ILE A 48 17.23 -3.42 12.29
C ILE A 48 18.67 -2.96 12.41
N GLY A 49 18.92 -1.69 12.06
CA GLY A 49 20.23 -1.06 12.24
C GLY A 49 20.41 0.24 11.46
N ASP A 50 21.24 1.12 12.00
CA ASP A 50 21.54 2.44 11.44
C ASP A 50 22.06 2.37 10.00
N ASN A 51 22.76 1.28 9.69
CA ASN A 51 23.40 1.03 8.41
C ASN A 51 22.41 0.65 7.29
N LEU A 52 21.11 0.50 7.58
CA LEU A 52 20.03 0.28 6.61
C LEU A 52 19.47 1.59 6.05
N GLY A 53 19.82 2.75 6.61
CA GLY A 53 19.41 4.07 6.12
C GLY A 53 20.25 4.61 4.97
N THR A 54 20.75 3.77 4.06
CA THR A 54 21.52 4.23 2.89
C THR A 54 21.17 3.45 1.62
N ILE A 55 20.65 4.16 0.60
CA ILE A 55 20.15 3.60 -0.67
C ILE A 55 21.17 2.76 -1.45
N LYS A 56 22.46 3.10 -1.36
CA LYS A 56 23.56 2.41 -2.08
C LYS A 56 23.63 0.91 -1.80
N LYS A 57 23.05 0.44 -0.69
CA LYS A 57 23.02 -0.99 -0.34
C LYS A 57 21.94 -1.79 -1.05
N PHE A 58 20.87 -1.15 -1.47
CA PHE A 58 19.75 -1.83 -2.14
C PHE A 58 19.91 -1.83 -3.66
N THR A 59 20.63 -0.85 -4.22
CA THR A 59 20.86 -0.72 -5.67
C THR A 59 22.04 -1.55 -6.19
N ALA A 60 22.91 -2.06 -5.31
CA ALA A 60 24.16 -2.73 -5.70
C ALA A 60 24.00 -4.22 -6.05
N GLY A 61 22.79 -4.79 -6.04
CA GLY A 61 22.55 -6.23 -6.26
C GLY A 61 23.03 -7.16 -5.13
N ASP A 62 23.83 -6.64 -4.19
CA ASP A 62 24.50 -7.36 -3.10
C ASP A 62 23.80 -7.22 -1.73
N PHE A 63 22.47 -7.03 -1.70
CA PHE A 63 21.74 -6.97 -0.43
C PHE A 63 21.62 -8.37 0.19
N ASP A 64 22.69 -8.80 0.85
CA ASP A 64 22.73 -10.05 1.58
C ASP A 64 22.13 -9.88 2.99
N THR A 65 20.90 -10.37 3.14
CA THR A 65 20.16 -10.39 4.41
C THR A 65 20.90 -11.12 5.54
N GLU A 66 21.81 -12.05 5.23
CA GLU A 66 22.55 -12.82 6.24
C GLU A 66 23.60 -11.98 6.98
N LYS A 67 24.04 -10.87 6.38
CA LYS A 67 24.98 -9.92 6.99
C LYS A 67 24.31 -8.99 8.01
N PHE A 68 22.98 -9.03 8.13
CA PHE A 68 22.23 -8.16 9.03
C PHE A 68 21.77 -8.90 10.28
N LYS A 69 21.71 -8.14 11.39
CA LYS A 69 21.26 -8.67 12.67
C LYS A 69 19.74 -8.87 12.61
N LYS A 70 19.30 -10.12 12.77
CA LYS A 70 17.88 -10.47 12.91
C LYS A 70 17.42 -10.16 14.34
N TYR A 71 16.29 -9.47 14.46
CA TYR A 71 15.63 -9.20 15.72
C TYR A 71 14.25 -9.86 15.73
N TYR A 72 13.74 -10.15 16.92
CA TYR A 72 12.36 -10.53 17.13
C TYR A 72 11.67 -9.49 18.00
N LEU A 73 10.37 -9.34 17.79
CA LEU A 73 9.52 -8.51 18.63
C LEU A 73 9.32 -9.22 19.98
N ASP A 74 9.63 -8.53 21.07
CA ASP A 74 9.38 -8.99 22.43
C ASP A 74 7.95 -8.59 22.82
N LEU A 75 7.04 -9.57 22.82
CA LEU A 75 5.61 -9.33 23.06
C LEU A 75 5.32 -8.92 24.51
N GLU A 76 6.16 -9.33 25.47
CA GLU A 76 5.98 -9.02 26.89
C GLU A 76 6.42 -7.59 27.21
N LYS A 77 7.49 -7.12 26.56
CA LYS A 77 8.03 -5.77 26.78
C LYS A 77 7.44 -4.70 25.88
N SER A 78 6.70 -5.09 24.83
CA SER A 78 6.05 -4.17 23.92
C SER A 78 4.72 -3.71 24.50
N GLN A 79 4.68 -2.48 25.01
CA GLN A 79 3.48 -1.82 25.51
C GLN A 79 3.73 -0.31 25.51
N GLY A 80 2.94 0.45 24.76
CA GLY A 80 3.21 1.88 24.51
C GLY A 80 4.42 2.13 23.59
N LYS A 81 5.10 1.06 23.16
CA LYS A 81 6.35 1.05 22.39
C LYS A 81 6.59 -0.35 21.81
N LEU A 82 7.41 -0.47 20.77
CA LEU A 82 7.89 -1.76 20.29
C LEU A 82 9.28 -2.04 20.85
N VAL A 83 9.49 -3.24 21.40
CA VAL A 83 10.79 -3.69 21.90
C VAL A 83 11.28 -4.85 21.04
N PHE A 84 12.42 -4.66 20.39
CA PHE A 84 13.06 -5.68 19.58
C PHE A 84 14.29 -6.22 20.30
N ARG A 85 14.47 -7.54 20.28
CA ARG A 85 15.60 -8.21 20.93
C ARG A 85 16.36 -9.08 19.95
N LYS A 86 17.68 -9.09 20.11
CA LYS A 86 18.57 -10.03 19.43
C LYS A 86 18.62 -11.33 20.23
N LYS A 87 18.69 -12.48 19.54
CA LYS A 87 18.89 -13.79 20.19
C LYS A 87 20.21 -13.78 20.99
N GLY A 88 20.17 -14.31 22.22
CA GLY A 88 21.32 -14.47 23.11
C GLY A 88 21.13 -13.79 24.47
N LEU A 89 21.87 -14.27 25.48
CA LEU A 89 21.74 -13.85 26.89
C LEU A 89 22.04 -12.35 27.12
N THR A 90 22.86 -11.73 26.27
CA THR A 90 23.22 -10.30 26.29
C THR A 90 22.66 -9.53 25.10
N GLY A 91 21.56 -10.01 24.52
CA GLY A 91 20.94 -9.42 23.34
C GLY A 91 20.59 -7.94 23.56
N LYS A 92 21.21 -7.05 22.79
CA LYS A 92 20.88 -5.62 22.79
C LYS A 92 19.39 -5.44 22.47
N GLU A 93 18.72 -4.63 23.27
CA GLU A 93 17.33 -4.24 23.05
C GLU A 93 17.30 -2.96 22.19
N ILE A 94 16.33 -2.91 21.28
CA ILE A 94 16.01 -1.72 20.51
C ILE A 94 14.58 -1.35 20.86
N VAL A 95 14.40 -0.12 21.34
CA VAL A 95 13.09 0.40 21.74
C VAL A 95 12.66 1.45 20.73
N ILE A 96 11.45 1.29 20.19
CA ILE A 96 10.81 2.22 19.26
C ILE A 96 9.62 2.84 19.96
N ASP A 97 9.68 4.16 20.14
CA ASP A 97 8.64 4.92 20.86
C ASP A 97 7.51 5.36 19.93
N LEU A 98 7.81 5.54 18.63
CA LEU A 98 6.85 5.93 17.61
C LEU A 98 7.16 5.20 16.30
N ALA A 99 6.14 4.65 15.66
CA ALA A 99 6.29 3.98 14.37
C ALA A 99 5.96 4.92 13.21
N PHE A 100 6.82 4.93 12.20
CA PHE A 100 6.59 5.62 10.94
C PHE A 100 6.53 4.56 9.83
N PRO A 101 5.32 4.11 9.44
CA PRO A 101 5.14 3.19 8.33
C PRO A 101 5.53 3.88 7.02
N ALA A 102 6.45 3.28 6.27
CA ALA A 102 6.89 3.69 4.95
C ALA A 102 6.74 2.51 3.96
N PHE A 103 5.71 1.70 4.18
CA PHE A 103 5.36 0.56 3.33
C PHE A 103 4.60 1.00 2.09
N HIS A 104 4.58 0.13 1.09
CA HIS A 104 3.71 0.23 -0.08
C HIS A 104 3.01 -1.12 -0.31
N GLY A 105 1.71 -1.07 -0.57
CA GLY A 105 0.89 -2.24 -0.83
C GLY A 105 0.59 -3.12 0.39
N ALA A 106 0.44 -4.42 0.15
CA ALA A 106 -0.06 -5.38 1.13
C ALA A 106 0.80 -5.49 2.41
N ASN A 107 0.13 -5.77 3.52
CA ASN A 107 0.65 -5.89 4.89
C ASN A 107 1.20 -4.59 5.51
N GLY A 108 1.14 -3.45 4.80
CA GLY A 108 1.64 -2.17 5.28
C GLY A 108 0.62 -1.04 5.18
N GLU A 109 -0.12 -0.97 4.09
CA GLU A 109 -1.15 0.06 3.84
C GLU A 109 -2.58 -0.47 4.04
N ASP A 110 -2.74 -1.77 4.28
CA ASP A 110 -4.04 -2.45 4.36
C ASP A 110 -4.60 -2.59 5.79
N GLY A 111 -3.99 -1.91 6.77
CA GLY A 111 -4.38 -1.99 8.18
C GLY A 111 -3.66 -3.10 8.97
N THR A 112 -2.94 -4.03 8.32
CA THR A 112 -2.29 -5.16 9.00
C THR A 112 -1.22 -4.68 9.98
N PHE A 113 -0.34 -3.78 9.54
CA PHE A 113 0.73 -3.25 10.40
C PHE A 113 0.19 -2.30 11.46
N GLN A 114 -0.83 -1.52 11.12
CA GLN A 114 -1.55 -0.64 12.05
C GLN A 114 -2.15 -1.46 13.19
N GLY A 115 -2.75 -2.62 12.88
CA GLY A 115 -3.34 -3.51 13.90
C GLY A 115 -2.30 -4.08 14.86
N LEU A 116 -1.10 -4.40 14.37
CA LEU A 116 0.03 -4.78 15.23
C LEU A 116 0.38 -3.64 16.20
N LEU A 117 0.44 -2.41 15.72
CA LEU A 117 0.79 -1.24 16.52
C LEU A 117 -0.30 -0.92 17.55
N GLU A 118 -1.57 -0.99 17.17
CA GLU A 118 -2.71 -0.79 18.06
C GLU A 118 -2.77 -1.83 19.18
N MET A 119 -2.49 -3.10 18.87
CA MET A 119 -2.41 -4.17 19.88
C MET A 119 -1.36 -3.87 20.97
N PHE A 120 -0.27 -3.21 20.61
CA PHE A 120 0.78 -2.81 21.56
C PHE A 120 0.62 -1.37 22.06
N ASN A 121 -0.48 -0.68 21.71
CA ASN A 121 -0.73 0.73 22.03
C ASN A 121 0.43 1.66 21.62
N VAL A 122 1.04 1.39 20.47
CA VAL A 122 2.21 2.15 19.97
C VAL A 122 1.70 3.30 19.11
N PRO A 123 2.11 4.55 19.36
CA PRO A 123 1.73 5.65 18.49
C PRO A 123 2.40 5.51 17.12
N TYR A 124 1.66 5.84 16.05
CA TYR A 124 2.16 5.74 14.69
C TYR A 124 1.66 6.86 13.78
N VAL A 125 2.41 7.09 12.70
CA VAL A 125 2.07 8.06 11.65
C VAL A 125 1.13 7.41 10.64
N GLY A 126 0.10 8.14 10.22
CA GLY A 126 -0.80 7.74 9.14
C GLY A 126 -2.22 7.43 9.61
N CYS A 127 -2.98 6.79 8.74
CA CYS A 127 -4.37 6.42 8.96
C CYS A 127 -4.51 5.22 9.89
N ASP A 128 -5.65 5.12 10.59
CA ASP A 128 -5.95 3.99 11.47
C ASP A 128 -6.17 2.65 10.73
N VAL A 129 -6.38 1.55 11.46
CA VAL A 129 -6.65 0.23 10.86
C VAL A 129 -7.82 0.27 9.89
N THR A 130 -8.94 0.89 10.29
CA THR A 130 -10.20 0.86 9.53
C THR A 130 -10.06 1.64 8.24
N SER A 131 -9.54 2.85 8.33
CA SER A 131 -9.31 3.74 7.20
C SER A 131 -8.34 3.09 6.22
N SER A 132 -7.21 2.57 6.70
CA SER A 132 -6.21 1.88 5.88
C SER A 132 -6.82 0.69 5.12
N ALA A 133 -7.57 -0.18 5.82
CA ALA A 133 -8.21 -1.34 5.23
C ALA A 133 -9.27 -0.98 4.17
N ILE A 134 -10.06 0.07 4.42
CA ILE A 134 -11.06 0.58 3.48
C ILE A 134 -10.39 1.17 2.25
N THR A 135 -9.42 2.08 2.43
CA THR A 135 -8.81 2.84 1.33
C THR A 135 -7.94 1.98 0.43
N MET A 136 -7.40 0.88 0.97
CA MET A 136 -6.65 -0.10 0.16
C MET A 136 -7.57 -0.98 -0.71
N ASP A 137 -8.85 -1.08 -0.34
CA ASP A 137 -9.86 -1.85 -1.07
C ASP A 137 -10.69 -0.92 -1.97
N LYS A 138 -10.41 -0.94 -3.27
CA LYS A 138 -11.05 -0.04 -4.26
C LYS A 138 -12.57 -0.20 -4.30
N ILE A 139 -13.07 -1.40 -4.02
CA ILE A 139 -14.51 -1.68 -3.98
C ILE A 139 -15.12 -0.99 -2.76
N LEU A 140 -14.57 -1.24 -1.57
CA LEU A 140 -15.09 -0.64 -0.33
C LEU A 140 -14.99 0.89 -0.36
N THR A 141 -13.87 1.41 -0.85
CA THR A 141 -13.66 2.85 -1.04
C THR A 141 -14.79 3.46 -1.89
N LYS A 142 -15.05 2.89 -3.08
CA LYS A 142 -16.10 3.39 -3.96
C LYS A 142 -17.49 3.27 -3.36
N GLN A 143 -17.80 2.16 -2.69
CA GLN A 143 -19.09 1.99 -2.01
C GLN A 143 -19.31 3.06 -0.93
N ILE A 144 -18.28 3.40 -0.16
CA ILE A 144 -18.35 4.47 0.84
C ILE A 144 -18.50 5.83 0.16
N CYS A 145 -17.74 6.11 -0.90
CA CYS A 145 -17.90 7.33 -1.69
C CYS A 145 -19.33 7.49 -2.20
N GLU A 146 -19.92 6.46 -2.82
CA GLU A 146 -21.31 6.49 -3.30
C GLU A 146 -22.31 6.75 -2.17
N GLN A 147 -22.16 6.07 -1.04
CA GLN A 147 -23.01 6.27 0.15
C GLN A 147 -22.92 7.71 0.69
N GLN A 148 -21.77 8.36 0.53
CA GLN A 148 -21.56 9.76 0.91
C GLN A 148 -21.85 10.76 -0.22
N ASN A 149 -22.42 10.30 -1.34
CA ASN A 149 -22.68 11.12 -2.54
C ASN A 149 -21.42 11.78 -3.13
N ILE A 150 -20.25 11.18 -2.92
CA ILE A 150 -19.01 11.57 -3.58
C ILE A 150 -18.98 10.91 -4.97
N PRO A 151 -18.90 11.68 -6.06
CA PRO A 151 -18.93 11.13 -7.40
C PRO A 151 -17.75 10.17 -7.66
N THR A 152 -18.05 9.00 -8.20
CA THR A 152 -17.03 8.07 -8.73
C THR A 152 -17.48 7.52 -10.09
N ALA A 153 -16.56 7.03 -10.90
CA ALA A 153 -16.90 6.34 -12.14
C ALA A 153 -17.81 5.13 -11.85
N LYS A 154 -18.87 4.95 -12.66
CA LYS A 154 -19.79 3.82 -12.55
C LYS A 154 -19.00 2.50 -12.61
N PHE A 155 -19.33 1.56 -11.73
CA PHE A 155 -18.56 0.32 -11.59
C PHE A 155 -19.42 -0.90 -11.31
N VAL A 156 -18.85 -2.06 -11.60
CA VAL A 156 -19.32 -3.40 -11.24
C VAL A 156 -18.15 -4.13 -10.58
N TYR A 157 -18.44 -5.01 -9.62
CA TYR A 157 -17.42 -5.86 -9.01
C TYR A 157 -17.98 -7.24 -8.71
N PHE A 158 -17.11 -8.24 -8.65
CA PHE A 158 -17.45 -9.61 -8.28
C PHE A 158 -16.21 -10.39 -7.84
N ALA A 159 -16.45 -11.53 -7.17
CA ALA A 159 -15.41 -12.45 -6.75
C ALA A 159 -15.10 -13.52 -7.82
N ILE A 160 -13.92 -14.13 -7.73
CA ILE A 160 -13.49 -15.24 -8.60
C ILE A 160 -14.48 -16.41 -8.64
N LYS A 161 -15.19 -16.66 -7.54
CA LYS A 161 -16.21 -17.71 -7.45
C LYS A 161 -17.42 -17.41 -8.35
N GLU A 162 -17.83 -16.14 -8.41
CA GLU A 162 -18.92 -15.68 -9.28
C GLU A 162 -18.48 -15.71 -10.74
N TRP A 163 -17.25 -15.27 -11.01
CA TRP A 163 -16.62 -15.39 -12.34
C TRP A 163 -16.66 -16.82 -12.85
N ASN A 164 -16.16 -17.78 -12.08
CA ASN A 164 -16.12 -19.18 -12.49
C ASN A 164 -17.51 -19.83 -12.68
N LYS A 165 -18.55 -19.28 -12.04
CA LYS A 165 -19.91 -19.81 -12.12
C LYS A 165 -20.70 -19.22 -13.30
N SER A 166 -20.52 -17.93 -13.60
CA SER A 166 -21.47 -17.17 -14.42
C SER A 166 -20.80 -16.16 -15.37
N ARG A 167 -19.68 -16.54 -16.01
CA ARG A 167 -18.89 -15.68 -16.92
C ARG A 167 -19.73 -14.91 -17.94
N ILE A 168 -20.55 -15.62 -18.72
CA ILE A 168 -21.34 -15.03 -19.82
C ILE A 168 -22.28 -13.95 -19.28
N GLN A 169 -23.01 -14.26 -18.22
CA GLN A 169 -23.94 -13.31 -17.59
C GLN A 169 -23.22 -12.09 -17.01
N LEU A 170 -22.03 -12.26 -16.43
CA LEU A 170 -21.24 -11.14 -15.91
C LEU A 170 -20.76 -10.22 -17.04
N LEU A 171 -20.30 -10.78 -18.16
CA LEU A 171 -19.88 -10.00 -19.33
C LEU A 171 -21.04 -9.22 -19.95
N GLU A 172 -22.21 -9.84 -20.10
CA GLU A 172 -23.43 -9.17 -20.57
C GLU A 172 -23.81 -8.02 -19.64
N ASN A 173 -23.83 -8.27 -18.32
CA ASN A 173 -24.15 -7.25 -17.32
C ASN A 173 -23.16 -6.08 -17.34
N ILE A 174 -21.86 -6.34 -17.49
CA ILE A 174 -20.84 -5.28 -17.65
C ILE A 174 -21.14 -4.42 -18.87
N ARG A 175 -21.46 -5.05 -20.02
CA ARG A 175 -21.75 -4.34 -21.27
C ARG A 175 -22.98 -3.44 -21.13
N GLU A 176 -24.05 -3.96 -20.56
CA GLU A 176 -25.30 -3.21 -20.37
C GLU A 176 -25.14 -2.05 -19.38
N GLN A 177 -24.37 -2.25 -18.31
CA GLN A 177 -24.23 -1.24 -17.27
C GLN A 177 -23.16 -0.20 -17.57
N LEU A 178 -22.00 -0.58 -18.10
CA LEU A 178 -20.83 0.29 -18.20
C LEU A 178 -20.52 0.73 -19.63
N GLY A 179 -20.90 -0.07 -20.63
CA GLY A 179 -20.43 0.14 -22.01
C GLY A 179 -18.92 -0.08 -22.15
N TYR A 180 -18.32 0.49 -23.19
CA TYR A 180 -16.87 0.49 -23.43
C TYR A 180 -16.37 1.91 -23.72
N PRO A 181 -15.09 2.23 -23.42
CA PRO A 181 -14.11 1.34 -22.79
C PRO A 181 -14.30 1.22 -21.27
N VAL A 182 -13.72 0.17 -20.68
CA VAL A 182 -13.71 -0.06 -19.23
C VAL A 182 -12.30 -0.28 -18.71
N PHE A 183 -12.06 0.06 -17.46
CA PHE A 183 -10.85 -0.31 -16.73
C PHE A 183 -11.15 -1.49 -15.81
N VAL A 184 -10.31 -2.53 -15.89
CA VAL A 184 -10.34 -3.71 -15.04
C VAL A 184 -9.20 -3.61 -14.03
N LYS A 185 -9.50 -3.76 -12.74
CA LYS A 185 -8.57 -3.53 -11.64
C LYS A 185 -8.71 -4.61 -10.56
N PRO A 186 -7.61 -5.17 -10.02
CA PRO A 186 -7.66 -5.96 -8.80
C PRO A 186 -8.17 -5.11 -7.63
N ALA A 187 -8.99 -5.68 -6.75
CA ALA A 187 -9.59 -4.90 -5.66
C ALA A 187 -8.57 -4.30 -4.67
N ARG A 188 -7.46 -5.01 -4.39
CA ARG A 188 -6.51 -4.71 -3.30
C ARG A 188 -5.04 -4.63 -3.75
N LEU A 189 -4.77 -3.96 -4.86
CA LEU A 189 -3.40 -3.67 -5.31
C LEU A 189 -3.21 -2.19 -5.67
N GLY A 190 -2.02 -1.65 -5.39
CA GLY A 190 -1.60 -0.30 -5.76
C GLY A 190 -0.79 -0.25 -7.08
N SER A 191 -0.19 0.90 -7.34
CA SER A 191 0.84 1.13 -8.37
C SER A 191 0.52 0.66 -9.79
N SER A 192 -0.75 0.74 -10.19
CA SER A 192 -1.25 0.35 -11.52
C SER A 192 -1.01 -1.12 -11.91
N ILE A 193 -0.62 -1.98 -10.97
CA ILE A 193 -0.34 -3.38 -11.23
C ILE A 193 -1.66 -4.11 -11.53
N GLY A 194 -1.72 -4.76 -12.70
CA GLY A 194 -2.89 -5.50 -13.15
C GLY A 194 -4.06 -4.61 -13.59
N ILE A 195 -3.85 -3.30 -13.78
CA ILE A 195 -4.87 -2.41 -14.34
C ILE A 195 -4.81 -2.49 -15.87
N ILE A 196 -5.92 -2.87 -16.50
CA ILE A 196 -6.01 -3.02 -17.96
C ILE A 196 -7.24 -2.26 -18.47
N LYS A 197 -7.05 -1.48 -19.54
CA LYS A 197 -8.13 -0.82 -20.28
C LYS A 197 -8.62 -1.76 -21.38
N ALA A 198 -9.88 -2.19 -21.31
CA ALA A 198 -10.52 -3.04 -22.29
C ALA A 198 -11.51 -2.25 -23.13
N LYS A 199 -11.42 -2.40 -24.46
CA LYS A 199 -12.26 -1.74 -25.46
C LYS A 199 -13.28 -2.69 -26.08
N ILE A 200 -13.08 -4.00 -25.93
CA ILE A 200 -13.93 -5.07 -26.47
C ILE A 200 -14.06 -6.25 -25.49
N ASP A 201 -15.02 -7.14 -25.73
CA ASP A 201 -15.30 -8.31 -24.86
C ASP A 201 -14.08 -9.20 -24.62
N ARG A 202 -13.32 -9.49 -25.67
CA ARG A 202 -12.15 -10.37 -25.58
C ARG A 202 -11.09 -9.78 -24.64
N GLU A 203 -10.81 -8.49 -24.78
CA GLU A 203 -9.87 -7.77 -23.91
C GLU A 203 -10.39 -7.72 -22.47
N LEU A 204 -11.69 -7.55 -22.28
CA LEU A 204 -12.32 -7.55 -20.96
C LEU A 204 -12.15 -8.91 -20.26
N GLU A 205 -12.41 -10.01 -20.96
CA GLU A 205 -12.26 -11.36 -20.40
C GLU A 205 -10.80 -11.64 -20.01
N GLU A 206 -9.85 -11.36 -20.91
CA GLU A 206 -8.42 -11.51 -20.65
C GLU A 206 -7.97 -10.64 -19.45
N ALA A 207 -8.46 -9.39 -19.39
CA ALA A 207 -8.15 -8.48 -18.28
C ALA A 207 -8.72 -8.94 -16.93
N ILE A 208 -9.92 -9.52 -16.90
CA ILE A 208 -10.53 -10.07 -15.70
C ILE A 208 -9.71 -11.25 -15.17
N GLU A 209 -9.29 -12.18 -16.05
CA GLU A 209 -8.43 -13.31 -15.69
C GLU A 209 -7.10 -12.83 -15.09
N VAL A 210 -6.47 -11.81 -15.69
CA VAL A 210 -5.24 -11.20 -15.15
C VAL A 210 -5.49 -10.57 -13.78
N ALA A 211 -6.55 -9.78 -13.62
CA ALA A 211 -6.84 -9.12 -12.35
C ALA A 211 -7.13 -10.14 -11.23
N LEU A 212 -7.82 -11.23 -11.54
CA LEU A 212 -8.13 -12.31 -10.61
C LEU A 212 -6.93 -13.21 -10.27
N HIS A 213 -5.85 -13.16 -11.07
CA HIS A 213 -4.57 -13.77 -10.69
C HIS A 213 -3.94 -13.07 -9.48
N TYR A 214 -4.18 -11.77 -9.34
CA TYR A 214 -3.62 -10.94 -8.28
C TYR A 214 -4.49 -10.84 -7.02
N GLY A 215 -5.77 -11.26 -7.08
CA GLY A 215 -6.67 -11.20 -5.92
C GLY A 215 -8.02 -11.86 -6.17
N GLU A 216 -8.79 -12.07 -5.11
CA GLU A 216 -10.05 -12.82 -5.19
C GLU A 216 -11.24 -12.02 -5.75
N ARG A 217 -11.10 -10.70 -5.87
CA ARG A 217 -12.15 -9.79 -6.34
C ARG A 217 -11.58 -8.82 -7.36
N VAL A 218 -12.40 -8.51 -8.35
CA VAL A 218 -12.10 -7.57 -9.44
C VAL A 218 -13.11 -6.43 -9.44
N LEU A 219 -12.64 -5.24 -9.75
CA LEU A 219 -13.43 -4.04 -10.00
C LEU A 219 -13.34 -3.71 -11.50
N ILE A 220 -14.48 -3.50 -12.14
CA ILE A 220 -14.58 -3.02 -13.52
C ILE A 220 -15.29 -1.68 -13.46
N GLU A 221 -14.69 -0.64 -14.02
CA GLU A 221 -15.29 0.70 -14.05
C GLU A 221 -15.33 1.27 -15.47
N ALA A 222 -16.38 2.05 -15.75
CA ALA A 222 -16.49 2.78 -17.00
C ALA A 222 -15.32 3.76 -17.13
N ALA A 223 -14.69 3.79 -18.31
CA ALA A 223 -13.67 4.79 -18.58
C ALA A 223 -14.30 6.19 -18.61
N VAL A 224 -13.64 7.13 -17.95
CA VAL A 224 -13.96 8.56 -18.08
C VAL A 224 -13.00 9.13 -19.11
N GLU A 225 -13.54 9.72 -20.17
CA GLU A 225 -12.74 10.35 -21.22
C GLU A 225 -12.61 11.86 -20.97
N ASN A 226 -11.55 12.46 -21.52
CA ASN A 226 -11.29 13.92 -21.43
C ASN A 226 -11.24 14.44 -19.99
N LEU A 227 -10.51 13.73 -19.12
CA LEU A 227 -10.36 14.12 -17.72
C LEU A 227 -9.06 14.88 -17.47
N MET A 228 -9.11 15.75 -16.47
CA MET A 228 -7.94 16.36 -15.83
C MET A 228 -7.60 15.52 -14.61
N ASP A 229 -6.34 15.11 -14.47
CA ASP A 229 -5.87 14.38 -13.30
C ASP A 229 -5.36 15.37 -12.25
N LEU A 230 -6.12 15.50 -11.17
CA LEU A 230 -5.86 16.42 -10.08
C LEU A 230 -5.56 15.66 -8.79
N THR A 231 -4.50 16.06 -8.11
CA THR A 231 -4.09 15.52 -6.81
C THR A 231 -4.09 16.62 -5.75
N VAL A 232 -4.63 16.29 -4.58
CA VAL A 232 -4.59 17.13 -3.38
C VAL A 232 -4.08 16.29 -2.23
N SER A 233 -3.02 16.74 -1.56
CA SER A 233 -2.54 16.13 -0.32
C SER A 233 -3.33 16.69 0.86
N VAL A 234 -3.68 15.84 1.82
CA VAL A 234 -4.41 16.25 3.03
C VAL A 234 -3.65 15.73 4.24
N ILE A 235 -3.46 16.58 5.25
CA ILE A 235 -2.80 16.21 6.51
C ILE A 235 -3.59 16.75 7.70
N GLY A 236 -3.68 15.98 8.78
CA GLY A 236 -4.42 16.34 10.00
C GLY A 236 -5.33 15.20 10.44
N GLN A 237 -5.99 15.41 11.59
CA GLN A 237 -7.01 14.49 12.12
C GLN A 237 -8.36 15.20 12.06
N ASP A 238 -8.83 15.77 13.18
CA ASP A 238 -10.13 16.44 13.28
C ASP A 238 -10.25 17.69 12.39
N GLU A 239 -9.15 18.40 12.21
CA GLU A 239 -9.05 19.58 11.34
C GLU A 239 -8.05 19.34 10.21
N PRO A 240 -8.47 18.69 9.10
CA PRO A 240 -7.58 18.38 7.99
C PRO A 240 -7.22 19.64 7.18
N ILE A 241 -5.94 19.76 6.83
CA ILE A 241 -5.38 20.85 6.04
C ILE A 241 -5.06 20.32 4.63
N PRO A 242 -5.73 20.82 3.58
CA PRO A 242 -5.41 20.47 2.20
C PRO A 242 -4.20 21.25 1.69
N SER A 243 -3.44 20.63 0.79
CA SER A 243 -2.43 21.31 -0.03
C SER A 243 -3.08 22.14 -1.14
N LEU A 244 -2.25 22.85 -1.89
CA LEU A 244 -2.65 23.32 -3.22
C LEU A 244 -2.94 22.14 -4.14
N ILE A 245 -3.78 22.38 -5.15
CA ILE A 245 -4.10 21.40 -6.20
C ILE A 245 -2.88 21.26 -7.12
N GLN A 246 -2.51 20.02 -7.41
CA GLN A 246 -1.52 19.68 -8.42
C GLN A 246 -2.22 18.97 -9.58
N GLU A 247 -1.92 19.39 -10.81
CA GLU A 247 -2.34 18.69 -12.02
C GLU A 247 -1.22 17.79 -12.54
N SER A 248 -1.54 16.52 -12.84
CA SER A 248 -0.65 15.61 -13.55
C SER A 248 -0.82 15.83 -15.06
N VAL A 249 0.22 16.34 -15.72
CA VAL A 249 0.22 16.56 -17.18
C VAL A 249 0.85 15.36 -17.87
N PHE A 250 0.05 14.64 -18.65
CA PHE A 250 0.50 13.47 -19.42
C PHE A 250 0.84 13.85 -20.87
N GLY A 251 1.89 13.24 -21.42
CA GLY A 251 2.27 13.39 -22.83
C GLY A 251 1.44 12.52 -23.79
N ASP A 252 0.89 11.41 -23.30
CA ASP A 252 0.11 10.39 -24.01
C ASP A 252 -1.16 10.01 -23.22
N GLU A 253 -1.91 8.96 -23.63
CA GLU A 253 -3.11 8.46 -22.92
C GLU A 253 -2.81 8.10 -21.44
N LEU A 254 -3.79 8.31 -20.54
CA LEU A 254 -3.69 7.91 -19.13
C LEU A 254 -3.26 6.45 -18.99
N PHE A 255 -2.22 6.21 -18.17
CA PHE A 255 -1.59 4.91 -17.91
C PHE A 255 -0.86 4.28 -19.11
N SER A 256 -0.36 5.07 -20.07
CA SER A 256 0.65 4.61 -21.03
C SER A 256 2.00 4.40 -20.31
N TYR A 257 2.42 3.15 -20.11
CA TYR A 257 3.75 2.78 -19.63
C TYR A 257 4.61 2.27 -20.78
#